data_AF-A0A7V8JML5-F1
#
_entry.id   AF-A0A7V8JML5-F1
#
_cell.length_a   1.000
_cell.length_b   1.000
_cell.length_c   1.000
_cell.angle_alpha   90.00
_cell.angle_beta   90.00
_cell.angle_gamma   90.00
#
_symmetry.space_group_name_H-M   'P 1'
#
loop_
_entity.id
_entity.type
_entity.pdbx_description
1 polymer ?
#
loop_
_entity_poly.entity_id
_entity_poly.type
_entity_poly.pdbx_seq_one_letter_code
_entity_poly.pdbx_strand_id
1 'polypeptide(L)'
;MSKMPDINEFTKAAEALGAALAGLKKAEADYAKVKGLGGQQGYSVHVNGVAIGVAVMDGTYQGALVRGREMIHLGALKALQGMIDHWKLEVSSRRAALRQIAADLAEAA
;
A
#
# COMPACT_ATOMS: atom_id res chain seq x y z
N MET A 1 -15.29 -33.36 -14.39
CA MET A 1 -15.20 -32.39 -15.50
C MET A 1 -14.35 -31.24 -15.00
N SER A 2 -13.08 -31.16 -15.44
CA SER A 2 -12.22 -30.02 -15.15
C SER A 2 -12.84 -28.80 -15.84
N LYS A 3 -13.15 -27.75 -15.08
CA LYS A 3 -13.55 -26.47 -15.68
C LYS A 3 -12.34 -25.98 -16.46
N MET A 4 -12.47 -25.89 -17.78
CA MET A 4 -11.46 -25.23 -18.60
C MET A 4 -11.27 -23.81 -18.05
N PRO A 5 -10.04 -23.38 -17.75
CA PRO A 5 -9.78 -21.99 -17.39
C PRO A 5 -10.31 -21.11 -18.52
N ASP A 6 -11.15 -20.14 -18.21
CA ASP A 6 -11.72 -19.24 -19.21
C ASP A 6 -10.80 -18.01 -19.38
N ILE A 7 -10.65 -17.51 -20.61
CA ILE A 7 -9.98 -16.23 -20.91
C ILE A 7 -10.54 -15.09 -20.04
N ASN A 8 -11.80 -15.17 -19.64
CA ASN A 8 -12.42 -14.24 -18.70
C ASN A 8 -11.77 -14.30 -17.30
N GLU A 9 -11.38 -15.48 -16.81
CA GLU A 9 -10.69 -15.64 -15.53
C GLU A 9 -9.27 -15.10 -15.60
N PHE A 10 -8.57 -15.32 -16.71
CA PHE A 10 -7.25 -14.72 -16.96
C PHE A 10 -7.33 -13.19 -16.96
N THR A 11 -8.31 -12.62 -17.66
CA THR A 11 -8.51 -11.17 -17.75
C THR A 11 -8.79 -10.57 -16.37
N LYS A 12 -9.70 -11.17 -15.59
CA LYS A 12 -9.99 -10.75 -14.21
C LYS A 12 -8.76 -10.84 -13.30
N ALA A 13 -7.97 -11.89 -13.42
CA ALA A 13 -6.75 -12.06 -12.64
C ALA A 13 -5.69 -11.00 -13.00
N ALA A 14 -5.57 -10.65 -14.28
CA ALA A 14 -4.70 -9.58 -14.76
C ALA A 14 -5.14 -8.20 -14.25
N GLU A 15 -6.45 -7.90 -14.28
CA GLU A 15 -7.01 -6.67 -13.71
C GLU A 15 -6.74 -6.57 -12.21
N ALA A 16 -6.96 -7.66 -11.46
CA ALA A 16 -6.68 -7.70 -10.03
C ALA A 16 -5.18 -7.48 -9.72
N LEU A 17 -4.29 -8.03 -10.54
CA LEU A 17 -2.86 -7.74 -10.44
C LEU A 17 -2.55 -6.26 -10.73
N GLY A 18 -3.18 -5.69 -11.76
CA GLY A 18 -3.06 -4.26 -12.08
C GLY A 18 -3.49 -3.36 -10.92
N ALA A 19 -4.61 -3.69 -10.29
CA ALA A 19 -5.10 -2.98 -9.10
C ALA A 19 -4.13 -3.10 -7.92
N ALA A 20 -3.57 -4.29 -7.67
CA ALA A 20 -2.57 -4.49 -6.61
C ALA A 20 -1.28 -3.70 -6.85
N LEU A 21 -0.80 -3.64 -8.09
CA LEU A 21 0.37 -2.82 -8.47
C LEU A 21 0.10 -1.32 -8.29
N ALA A 22 -1.09 -0.84 -8.66
CA ALA A 22 -1.49 0.54 -8.43
C ALA A 22 -1.57 0.86 -6.93
N GLY A 23 -2.11 -0.06 -6.12
CA GLY A 23 -2.14 0.03 -4.66
C GLY A 23 -0.75 0.12 -4.05
N LEU A 24 0.18 -0.73 -4.48
CA LEU A 24 1.58 -0.70 -4.05
C LEU A 24 2.24 0.64 -4.36
N LYS A 25 2.14 1.10 -5.62
CA LYS A 25 2.72 2.37 -6.06
C LYS A 25 2.19 3.56 -5.24
N LYS A 26 0.89 3.56 -4.94
CA LYS A 26 0.27 4.58 -4.09
C LYS A 26 0.83 4.54 -2.67
N ALA A 27 0.92 3.36 -2.06
CA ALA A 27 1.46 3.21 -0.70
C ALA A 27 2.93 3.67 -0.61
N GLU A 28 3.74 3.36 -1.61
CA GLU A 28 5.13 3.83 -1.71
C GLU A 28 5.22 5.36 -1.86
N ALA A 29 4.35 5.95 -2.69
CA ALA A 29 4.28 7.40 -2.85
C ALA A 29 3.84 8.11 -1.56
N ASP A 30 2.83 7.59 -0.87
CA ASP A 30 2.33 8.14 0.40
C ASP A 30 3.40 8.04 1.50
N TYR A 31 4.13 6.92 1.57
CA TYR A 31 5.27 6.77 2.49
C TYR A 31 6.37 7.78 2.19
N ALA A 32 6.80 7.90 0.93
CA ALA A 32 7.85 8.83 0.53
C ALA A 32 7.45 10.29 0.84
N LYS A 33 6.19 10.64 0.55
CA LYS A 33 5.63 11.95 0.88
C LYS A 33 5.70 12.23 2.37
N VAL A 34 5.19 11.33 3.22
CA VAL A 34 5.19 11.55 4.68
C VAL A 34 6.61 11.61 5.22
N LYS A 35 7.50 10.71 4.78
CA LYS A 35 8.91 10.68 5.18
C LYS A 35 9.62 12.00 4.88
N GLY A 36 9.33 12.61 3.72
CA GLY A 36 9.91 13.90 3.32
C GLY A 36 9.52 15.08 4.23
N LEU A 37 8.46 14.96 5.01
CA LEU A 37 7.95 16.05 5.87
C LEU A 37 8.58 16.07 7.27
N GLY A 38 9.32 15.01 7.64
CA GLY A 38 10.12 14.94 8.87
C GLY A 38 9.36 15.20 10.17
N GLY A 39 8.03 15.03 10.19
CA GLY A 39 7.18 15.30 11.36
C GLY A 39 6.96 16.77 11.72
N GLN A 40 7.51 17.73 10.95
CA GLN A 40 7.53 19.15 11.30
C GLN A 40 6.61 20.01 10.41
N GLN A 41 6.42 19.62 9.16
CA GLN A 41 5.72 20.43 8.14
C GLN A 41 4.20 20.22 8.09
N GLY A 42 3.65 19.42 9.00
CA GLY A 42 2.25 19.04 9.02
C GLY A 42 1.82 18.18 7.83
N TYR A 43 0.91 17.23 8.06
CA TYR A 43 0.29 16.42 7.01
C TYR A 43 -0.98 15.74 7.49
N SER A 44 -1.77 15.28 6.52
CA SER A 44 -2.83 14.30 6.74
C SER A 44 -2.65 13.15 5.77
N VAL A 45 -2.71 11.92 6.29
CA VAL A 45 -2.69 10.69 5.50
C VAL A 45 -3.75 9.73 5.96
N HIS A 46 -4.25 8.92 5.04
CA HIS A 46 -5.19 7.84 5.35
C HIS A 46 -4.48 6.51 5.23
N VAL A 47 -4.48 5.75 6.32
CA VAL A 47 -3.92 4.40 6.36
C VAL A 47 -5.05 3.43 6.69
N ASN A 48 -5.39 2.54 5.75
CA ASN A 48 -6.46 1.55 5.94
C ASN A 48 -7.79 2.13 6.47
N GLY A 49 -8.19 3.30 5.96
CA GLY A 49 -9.42 4.00 6.38
C GLY A 49 -9.28 4.89 7.61
N VAL A 50 -8.14 4.86 8.30
CA VAL A 50 -7.85 5.73 9.45
C VAL A 50 -7.15 7.00 8.98
N ALA A 51 -7.71 8.16 9.31
CA ALA A 51 -7.08 9.45 9.07
C ALA A 51 -6.07 9.77 10.18
N ILE A 52 -4.81 9.98 9.80
CA ILE A 52 -3.73 10.43 10.69
C ILE A 52 -3.37 11.86 10.30
N GLY A 53 -3.51 12.79 11.24
CA GLY A 53 -3.18 14.21 11.07
C GLY A 53 -2.06 14.66 12.01
N VAL A 54 -1.10 15.39 11.47
CA VAL A 54 -0.03 16.09 12.19
C VAL A 54 -0.10 17.55 11.75
N ALA A 55 -0.26 18.52 12.65
CA ALA A 55 -0.31 19.93 12.25
C ALA A 55 1.11 20.52 12.01
N VAL A 56 1.26 21.77 11.61
CA VAL A 56 2.60 22.39 11.50
C VAL A 56 3.16 22.68 12.90
N MET A 57 4.48 22.65 13.08
CA MET A 57 5.13 23.10 14.32
C MET A 57 5.28 24.63 14.31
N ASP A 58 4.82 25.32 15.35
CA ASP A 58 5.11 26.75 15.55
C ASP A 58 6.26 26.96 16.56
N GLY A 59 6.84 28.17 16.57
CA GLY A 59 8.01 28.51 17.40
C GLY A 59 7.74 28.58 18.91
N THR A 60 6.50 28.40 19.37
CA THR A 60 6.12 28.39 20.80
C THR A 60 5.91 26.98 21.36
N TYR A 61 6.19 25.94 20.55
CA TYR A 61 5.91 24.55 20.91
C TYR A 61 6.73 24.02 22.10
N GLN A 62 6.04 23.42 23.07
CA GLN A 62 6.62 22.76 24.24
C GLN A 62 7.21 21.39 23.91
N GLY A 63 8.33 21.02 24.52
CA GLY A 63 9.07 19.78 24.22
C GLY A 63 8.30 18.46 24.37
N ALA A 64 7.28 18.40 25.23
CA ALA A 64 6.41 17.22 25.35
C ALA A 64 5.51 17.02 24.10
N LEU A 65 5.04 18.12 23.50
CA LEU A 65 4.25 18.09 22.27
C LEU A 65 5.10 17.70 21.06
N VAL A 66 6.38 18.07 21.05
CA VAL A 66 7.36 17.65 20.03
C VAL A 66 7.52 16.13 20.02
N ARG A 67 7.77 15.51 21.18
CA ARG A 67 7.91 14.04 21.28
C ARG A 67 6.63 13.30 20.90
N GLY A 68 5.47 13.80 21.32
CA GLY A 68 4.18 13.19 20.94
C GLY A 68 3.96 13.17 19.42
N ARG A 69 4.40 14.23 18.73
CA ARG A 69 4.32 14.33 17.26
C ARG A 69 5.33 13.46 16.54
N GLU A 70 6.56 13.36 17.04
CA GLU A 70 7.53 12.41 16.52
C GLU A 70 6.98 10.98 16.61
N MET A 71 6.32 10.64 17.73
CA MET A 71 5.69 9.32 17.87
C MET A 71 4.51 9.11 16.90
N ILE A 72 3.66 10.12 16.69
CA ILE A 72 2.60 10.05 15.67
C ILE A 72 3.21 9.91 14.27
N HIS A 73 4.33 10.60 14.02
CA HIS A 73 5.02 10.56 12.75
C HIS A 73 5.63 9.20 12.44
N LEU A 74 6.37 8.65 13.40
CA LEU A 74 6.91 7.29 13.34
C LEU A 74 5.80 6.25 13.24
N GLY A 75 4.69 6.45 13.96
CA GLY A 75 3.49 5.61 13.86
C GLY A 75 2.89 5.62 12.46
N ALA A 76 2.75 6.78 11.83
CA ALA A 76 2.26 6.92 10.47
C ALA A 76 3.19 6.23 9.46
N LEU A 77 4.51 6.42 9.58
CA LEU A 77 5.50 5.75 8.73
C LEU A 77 5.43 4.23 8.87
N LYS A 78 5.30 3.72 10.11
CA LYS A 78 5.16 2.29 10.37
C LYS A 78 3.86 1.73 9.78
N ALA A 79 2.76 2.46 9.90
CA ALA A 79 1.48 2.06 9.32
C ALA A 79 1.53 2.04 7.78
N LEU A 80 2.13 3.05 7.16
CA LEU A 80 2.35 3.10 5.71
C LEU A 80 3.29 1.99 5.22
N GLN A 81 4.34 1.67 6.00
CA GLN A 81 5.20 0.52 5.70
C GLN A 81 4.41 -0.79 5.74
N GLY A 82 3.53 -0.98 6.72
CA GLY A 82 2.62 -2.13 6.76
C GLY A 82 1.69 -2.21 5.54
N MET A 83 1.23 -1.07 5.01
CA MET A 83 0.48 -1.05 3.76
C MET A 83 1.32 -1.48 2.55
N ILE A 84 2.58 -1.02 2.46
CA ILE A 84 3.51 -1.44 1.41
C ILE A 84 3.71 -2.95 1.48
N ASP A 85 3.94 -3.49 2.66
CA ASP A 85 4.18 -4.92 2.85
C ASP A 85 2.94 -5.75 2.48
N HIS A 86 1.74 -5.29 2.88
CA HIS A 86 0.48 -5.89 2.46
C HIS A 86 0.33 -5.92 0.93
N TRP A 87 0.55 -4.79 0.25
CA TRP A 87 0.42 -4.73 -1.21
C TRP A 87 1.49 -5.54 -1.94
N LYS A 88 2.71 -5.63 -1.40
CA LYS A 88 3.75 -6.53 -1.93
C LYS A 88 3.31 -8.00 -1.87
N LEU A 89 2.70 -8.40 -0.75
CA LEU A 89 2.16 -9.74 -0.60
C LEU A 89 1.02 -10.00 -1.60
N GLU A 90 0.08 -9.05 -1.73
CA GLU A 90 -0.99 -9.16 -2.74
C GLU A 90 -0.43 -9.26 -4.15
N VAL A 91 0.51 -8.40 -4.55
CA VAL A 91 1.16 -8.47 -5.88
C VAL A 91 1.80 -9.84 -6.10
N SER A 92 2.51 -10.38 -5.09
CA SER A 92 3.11 -11.71 -5.19
C SER A 92 2.06 -12.80 -5.37
N SER A 93 1.00 -12.78 -4.56
CA SER A 93 -0.11 -13.74 -4.61
C SER A 93 -0.84 -13.70 -5.96
N ARG A 94 -1.19 -12.50 -6.45
CA ARG A 94 -1.87 -12.31 -7.74
C ARG A 94 -1.00 -12.70 -8.92
N ARG A 95 0.32 -12.44 -8.86
CA ARG A 95 1.27 -12.93 -9.88
C ARG A 95 1.32 -14.45 -9.93
N ALA A 96 1.35 -15.11 -8.78
CA ALA A 96 1.33 -16.57 -8.72
C ALA A 96 0.03 -17.14 -9.31
N ALA A 97 -1.13 -16.56 -8.94
CA ALA A 97 -2.43 -16.97 -9.47
C ALA A 97 -2.52 -16.79 -11.00
N LEU A 98 -2.09 -15.63 -11.53
CA LEU A 98 -2.11 -15.37 -12.97
C LEU A 98 -1.20 -16.34 -13.75
N ARG A 99 -0.02 -16.67 -13.19
CA ARG A 99 0.89 -17.66 -13.78
C ARG A 99 0.26 -19.06 -13.82
N GLN A 100 -0.43 -19.46 -12.77
CA GLN A 100 -1.12 -20.75 -12.74
C GLN A 100 -2.19 -20.81 -13.83
N ILE A 101 -3.05 -19.79 -13.92
CA ILE A 101 -4.10 -19.72 -14.96
C ILE A 101 -3.48 -19.75 -16.36
N ALA A 102 -2.36 -19.06 -16.57
CA ALA A 102 -1.66 -19.06 -17.85
C ALA A 102 -1.11 -20.46 -18.22
N ALA A 103 -0.56 -21.18 -17.24
CA ALA A 103 -0.08 -22.55 -17.43
C ALA A 103 -1.23 -23.50 -17.77
N ASP A 104 -2.32 -23.44 -17.01
CA ASP A 104 -3.50 -24.28 -17.23
C ASP A 104 -4.13 -24.03 -18.62
N LEU A 105 -4.15 -22.78 -19.09
CA LEU A 105 -4.58 -22.43 -20.45
C LEU A 105 -3.65 -22.99 -21.54
N ALA A 106 -2.33 -22.97 -21.30
CA ALA A 106 -1.34 -23.47 -22.24
C ALA A 106 -1.38 -25.00 -22.37
N GLU A 107 -1.68 -25.72 -21.28
CA GLU A 107 -1.87 -27.17 -21.31
C GLU A 107 -3.19 -27.60 -21.98
N ALA A 108 -4.18 -26.70 -22.03
CA ALA A 108 -5.49 -26.95 -22.64
C ALA A 108 -5.56 -26.60 -24.15
N ALA A 109 -4.51 -25.98 -24.71
CA ALA A 109 -4.42 -25.55 -26.11
C ALA A 109 -3.69 -26.58 -26.98
#